data_AF-A0A8T6A3C0-F1
#
_entry.id   AF-A0A8T6A3C0-F1
#
_cell.length_a   1.000
_cell.length_b   1.000
_cell.length_c   1.000
_cell.angle_alpha   90.00
_cell.angle_beta   90.00
_cell.angle_gamma   90.00
#
_symmetry.space_group_name_H-M   'P 1'
#
loop_
_entity.id
_entity.type
_entity.pdbx_description
1 polymer ?
#
loop_
_entity_poly.entity_id
_entity_poly.type
_entity_poly.pdbx_seq_one_letter_code
_entity_poly.pdbx_strand_id
1 'polypeptide(L)' 'GGVTELIHFFIAEYSDNQRANAGGGVEDEDIEVLELPFSQALEMIKTGEIRDGKTVLLLNYLQTSQLMD' A
#
# COMPACT_ATOMS: atom_id res chain seq x y z
N GLY A 1 -19.00 14.89 -0.67
CA GLY A 1 -18.09 15.75 0.12
C GLY A 1 -17.14 16.41 -0.84
N GLY A 2 -17.12 17.75 -0.90
CA GLY A 2 -16.19 18.52 -1.72
C GLY A 2 -14.91 18.77 -0.93
N VAL A 3 -13.92 17.89 -1.10
CA VAL A 3 -12.56 18.10 -0.61
C VAL A 3 -11.69 18.50 -1.79
N THR A 4 -10.78 19.45 -1.59
CA THR A 4 -9.88 20.00 -2.62
C THR A 4 -8.58 19.21 -2.76
N GLU A 5 -8.44 18.12 -2.02
CA GLU A 5 -7.23 17.31 -1.98
C GLU A 5 -6.99 16.61 -3.32
N LEU A 6 -5.77 16.77 -3.84
CA LEU A 6 -5.30 16.10 -5.05
C LEU A 6 -4.25 15.07 -4.65
N ILE A 7 -4.49 13.80 -4.99
CA ILE A 7 -3.58 12.69 -4.69
C ILE A 7 -2.93 12.21 -5.98
N HIS A 8 -1.59 12.18 -5.99
CA HIS A 8 -0.80 11.58 -7.06
C HIS A 8 -0.45 10.13 -6.71
N PHE A 9 -0.72 9.20 -7.61
CA PHE A 9 -0.57 7.76 -7.38
C PHE A 9 0.71 7.21 -8.04
N PHE A 10 1.40 6.32 -7.33
CA PHE A 10 2.64 5.69 -7.78
C PHE A 10 2.69 4.21 -7.36
N ILE A 11 3.41 3.40 -8.13
CA ILE A 11 3.82 2.03 -7.78
C ILE A 11 5.30 1.87 -8.11
N ALA A 12 6.00 1.00 -7.38
CA ALA A 12 7.40 0.68 -7.61
C ALA A 12 7.70 -0.77 -7.16
N GLU A 13 8.60 -1.43 -7.88
CA GLU A 13 9.21 -2.68 -7.43
C GLU A 13 10.26 -2.39 -6.36
N TYR A 14 10.40 -3.29 -5.38
CA TYR A 14 11.43 -3.20 -4.36
C TYR A 14 12.21 -4.51 -4.24
N SER A 15 13.41 -4.42 -3.68
CA SER A 15 14.22 -5.58 -3.33
C SER A 15 14.85 -5.43 -1.94
N ASP A 16 15.14 -6.54 -1.27
CA ASP A 16 15.64 -6.55 0.12
C ASP A 16 16.91 -5.70 0.33
N ASN A 17 17.79 -5.67 -0.67
CA ASN A 17 19.02 -4.88 -0.63
C ASN A 17 18.81 -3.36 -0.70
N GLN A 18 17.59 -2.90 -1.05
CA GLN A 18 17.22 -1.49 -1.04
C GLN A 18 16.71 -1.03 0.33
N ARG A 19 16.51 -1.96 1.28
CA ARG A 19 16.06 -1.63 2.64
C ARG A 19 17.21 -1.06 3.47
N ALA A 20 17.28 0.26 3.55
CA ALA A 20 18.32 0.97 4.29
C ALA A 20 18.10 1.01 5.82
N ASN A 21 16.84 0.96 6.27
CA ASN A 21 16.46 1.02 7.69
C ASN A 21 15.09 0.33 7.93
N ALA A 22 14.62 0.36 9.18
CA ALA A 22 13.37 -0.31 9.58
C ALA A 22 12.08 0.46 9.23
N GLY A 23 12.16 1.71 8.77
CA GLY A 23 11.00 2.60 8.70
C GLY A 23 10.61 3.16 10.07
N GLY A 24 9.33 3.45 10.27
CA GLY A 24 8.78 3.89 11.57
C GLY A 24 8.18 5.30 11.58
N GLY A 25 8.47 6.11 10.55
CA GLY A 25 8.08 7.52 10.51
C GLY A 25 9.12 8.46 11.13
N VAL A 26 8.77 9.73 11.26
CA VAL A 26 9.59 10.81 11.85
C VAL A 26 8.79 11.59 12.89
N GLU A 27 9.48 12.32 13.76
CA GLU A 27 8.86 13.17 14.80
C GLU A 27 7.92 12.39 15.74
N ASP A 28 6.62 12.65 15.67
CA ASP A 28 5.57 12.04 16.48
C ASP A 28 4.85 10.88 15.76
N GLU A 29 5.35 10.47 14.59
CA GLU A 29 4.85 9.31 13.88
C GLU A 29 5.23 7.98 14.57
N ASP A 30 4.27 7.06 14.61
CA ASP A 30 4.44 5.68 15.06
C ASP A 30 3.85 4.75 14.00
N ILE A 31 4.67 4.40 13.00
CA ILE A 31 4.22 3.66 11.81
C ILE A 31 4.73 2.23 11.86
N GLU A 32 3.80 1.28 11.89
CA GLU A 32 4.10 -0.14 11.69
C GLU A 32 4.25 -0.47 10.20
N VAL A 33 5.40 -1.04 9.82
CA VAL A 33 5.66 -1.52 8.46
C VAL A 33 5.18 -2.96 8.33
N LEU A 34 4.22 -3.19 7.43
CA LEU A 34 3.67 -4.51 7.14
C LEU A 34 4.12 -5.00 5.77
N GLU A 35 4.85 -6.12 5.76
CA GLU A 35 5.18 -6.87 4.55
C GLU A 35 4.36 -8.16 4.54
N LEU A 36 3.56 -8.36 3.49
CA LEU A 36 2.60 -9.46 3.40
C LEU A 36 2.42 -9.90 1.95
N PRO A 37 2.01 -11.16 1.70
CA PRO A 37 1.68 -11.64 0.37
C PRO A 37 0.60 -10.78 -0.30
N PHE A 38 0.77 -10.49 -1.59
CA PHE A 38 -0.19 -9.70 -2.36
C PHE A 38 -1.61 -10.31 -2.34
N SER A 39 -1.71 -11.64 -2.44
CA SER A 39 -2.99 -12.36 -2.36
C SER A 39 -3.69 -12.17 -1.01
N GLN A 40 -2.93 -12.09 0.09
CA GLN A 40 -3.48 -11.81 1.42
C GLN A 40 -4.03 -10.38 1.50
N ALA A 41 -3.30 -9.39 0.97
CA ALA A 41 -3.76 -8.01 0.93
C ALA A 41 -5.08 -7.86 0.15
N LEU A 42 -5.24 -8.58 -0.97
CA LEU A 42 -6.50 -8.59 -1.73
C LEU A 42 -7.66 -9.21 -0.94
N GLU A 43 -7.41 -10.24 -0.13
CA GLU A 43 -8.44 -10.81 0.74
C GLU A 43 -8.82 -9.86 1.88
N MET A 44 -7.83 -9.15 2.45
CA MET A 44 -8.05 -8.13 3.48
C MET A 44 -8.95 -6.97 3.01
N ILE A 45 -8.99 -6.67 1.71
CA ILE A 45 -9.96 -5.73 1.14
C ILE A 45 -11.39 -6.30 1.27
N LYS A 46 -11.59 -7.59 1.00
CA LYS A 46 -12.91 -8.23 1.07
C LYS A 46 -13.41 -8.39 2.50
N THR A 47 -12.52 -8.72 3.43
CA THR A 47 -12.84 -8.86 4.86
C THR A 47 -13.02 -7.50 5.55
N GLY A 48 -12.58 -6.41 4.93
CA GLY A 48 -12.68 -5.05 5.43
C GLY A 48 -11.55 -4.64 6.38
N GLU A 49 -10.52 -5.48 6.52
CA GLU A 49 -9.28 -5.15 7.24
C GLU A 49 -8.54 -4.01 6.52
N ILE A 50 -8.51 -4.03 5.18
CA ILE A 50 -8.10 -2.88 4.35
C ILE A 50 -9.36 -2.17 3.85
N ARG A 51 -9.55 -0.92 4.29
CA ARG A 51 -10.74 -0.10 4.00
C ARG A 51 -10.42 1.36 3.67
N ASP A 52 -9.17 1.64 3.33
CA ASP A 52 -8.71 2.96 2.88
C ASP A 52 -8.78 3.07 1.34
N GLY A 53 -9.32 4.18 0.83
CA GLY A 53 -9.62 4.33 -0.60
C GLY A 53 -8.40 4.37 -1.52
N LYS A 54 -7.31 5.05 -1.11
CA LYS A 54 -6.08 5.14 -1.93
C LYS A 54 -5.34 3.79 -1.94
N THR A 55 -5.37 3.05 -0.83
CA THR A 55 -4.80 1.70 -0.75
C THR A 55 -5.58 0.69 -1.59
N VAL A 56 -6.92 0.67 -1.49
CA VAL A 56 -7.77 -0.22 -2.30
C VAL A 56 -7.58 0.05 -3.80
N LEU A 57 -7.45 1.32 -4.21
CA LEU A 57 -7.22 1.69 -5.60
C LEU A 57 -5.88 1.13 -6.11
N LEU A 58 -4.79 1.32 -5.36
CA LEU A 58 -3.45 0.86 -5.77
C LEU A 58 -3.33 -0.66 -5.82
N LEU A 59 -3.94 -1.38 -4.88
CA LEU A 59 -3.94 -2.85 -4.88
C LEU A 59 -4.72 -3.41 -6.09
N ASN A 60 -5.88 -2.84 -6.41
CA ASN A 60 -6.65 -3.24 -7.60
C ASN A 60 -5.94 -2.86 -8.91
N TYR A 61 -5.24 -1.71 -8.95
CA TYR A 61 -4.42 -1.33 -10.09
C TYR A 61 -3.31 -2.35 -10.35
N LEU A 62 -2.59 -2.77 -9.29
CA LEU A 62 -1.55 -3.79 -9.39
C LEU A 62 -2.11 -5.16 -9.80
N GLN A 63 -3.30 -5.54 -9.31
CA GLN A 63 -3.97 -6.77 -9.75
C GLN A 63 -4.28 -6.73 -11.26
N THR A 64 -4.71 -5.57 -11.76
CA THR A 64 -5.06 -5.41 -13.18
C THR A 64 -3.83 -5.32 -14.08
N SER A 65 -2.67 -4.91 -13.55
CA SER A 65 -1.44 -4.77 -14.33
C SER A 65 -0.72 -6.08 -14.64
N GLN A 66 -1.11 -7.19 -14.01
CA GLN A 66 -0.50 -8.53 -14.21
C GLN A 66 1.01 -8.59 -13.88
N LEU A 67 1.52 -7.62 -13.11
CA LEU A 67 2.93 -7.61 -12.68
C LEU A 67 3.24 -8.62 -11.56
N MET A 68 2.19 -9.16 -10.93
CA MET A 68 2.27 -10.07 -9.77
C MET A 68 1.70 -11.47 -10.10
N ASP A 69 1.54 -11.79 -11.38
CA ASP A 69 1.02 -13.08 -11.87
C ASP A 69 2.11 -14.18 -11.88
#